data_AF-A0AA97E1S9-F1
#
_entry.id   AF-A0AA97E1S9-F1
#
_cell.length_a   1.000
_cell.length_b   1.000
_cell.length_c   1.000
_cell.angle_alpha   90.00
_cell.angle_beta   90.00
_cell.angle_gamma   90.00
#
_symmetry.space_group_name_H-M   'P 1'
#
loop_
_entity.id
_entity.type
_entity.pdbx_description
1 polymer ?
#
loop_
_entity_poly.entity_id
_entity_poly.type
_entity_poly.pdbx_seq_one_letter_code
_entity_poly.pdbx_strand_id
1 'polypeptide(L)'
;MSQLASALMTMLFGILGCAVYFYGSNILLDKVFPTKKRPAHIIARNLRVANTIRPWLFLVSAVLLLTFYLFYPVVDSIRLSFFDRTGDEFVEPFKLRVVVW
;
A
#
# COMPACT_ATOMS: atom_id res chain seq x y z
N MET A 1 -7.44 -4.04 -28.75
CA MET A 1 -7.82 -5.09 -27.78
C MET A 1 -6.76 -5.36 -26.70
N SER A 2 -5.47 -5.05 -26.89
CA SER A 2 -4.40 -5.31 -25.90
C SER A 2 -4.43 -4.45 -24.62
N GLN A 3 -4.94 -3.21 -24.70
CA GLN A 3 -5.06 -2.31 -23.54
C GLN A 3 -6.05 -2.83 -22.48
N LEU A 4 -7.15 -3.43 -22.91
CA LEU A 4 -8.12 -4.06 -22.01
C LEU A 4 -7.51 -5.24 -21.26
N ALA A 5 -6.76 -6.10 -21.96
CA ALA A 5 -6.10 -7.25 -21.35
C ALA A 5 -5.06 -6.82 -20.30
N SER A 6 -4.25 -5.80 -20.60
CA SER A 6 -3.26 -5.27 -19.65
C SER A 6 -3.91 -4.59 -18.45
N ALA A 7 -4.97 -3.80 -18.64
CA ALA A 7 -5.72 -3.18 -17.54
C ALA A 7 -6.32 -4.24 -16.58
N LEU A 8 -6.94 -5.28 -17.14
CA LEU A 8 -7.47 -6.40 -16.35
C LEU A 8 -6.37 -7.12 -15.57
N MET A 9 -5.21 -7.34 -16.21
CA MET A 9 -4.08 -7.99 -15.58
C MET A 9 -3.55 -7.18 -14.39
N THR A 10 -3.41 -5.86 -14.53
CA THR A 10 -3.00 -4.96 -13.43
C THR A 10 -3.99 -4.98 -12.27
N MET A 11 -5.30 -4.94 -12.56
CA MET A 11 -6.34 -5.05 -11.52
C MET A 11 -6.27 -6.38 -10.78
N LEU A 12 -6.11 -7.49 -11.52
CA LEU A 12 -5.94 -8.83 -10.96
C LEU A 12 -4.73 -8.89 -10.03
N PHE A 13 -3.59 -8.34 -10.44
CA PHE A 13 -2.41 -8.30 -9.59
C PHE A 13 -2.62 -7.52 -8.30
N GLY A 14 -3.34 -6.39 -8.34
CA GLY A 14 -3.69 -5.64 -7.13
C GLY A 14 -4.54 -6.45 -6.15
N ILE A 15 -5.59 -7.11 -6.66
CA ILE A 15 -6.49 -7.94 -5.85
C ILE A 15 -5.75 -9.17 -5.30
N LEU A 16 -4.98 -9.85 -6.15
CA LEU A 16 -4.19 -11.02 -5.77
C LEU A 16 -3.13 -10.67 -4.72
N GLY A 17 -2.47 -9.52 -4.85
CA GLY A 17 -1.52 -9.02 -3.84
C GLY A 17 -2.18 -8.85 -2.47
N CYS A 18 -3.35 -8.22 -2.43
CA CYS A 18 -4.13 -8.10 -1.20
C CYS A 18 -4.59 -9.45 -0.65
N ALA A 19 -5.06 -10.35 -1.51
CA ALA A 19 -5.51 -11.68 -1.11
C ALA A 19 -4.37 -12.53 -0.53
N VAL A 20 -3.19 -12.52 -1.17
CA VAL A 20 -1.99 -13.22 -0.71
C VAL A 20 -1.51 -12.66 0.62
N TYR A 21 -1.49 -11.33 0.79
CA TYR A 21 -1.10 -10.72 2.06
C TYR A 21 -2.04 -11.13 3.21
N PHE A 22 -3.35 -11.06 2.97
CA PHE A 22 -4.36 -11.43 3.97
C PHE A 22 -4.28 -12.92 4.32
N TYR A 23 -4.18 -13.78 3.32
CA TYR A 23 -4.10 -15.23 3.51
C TYR A 23 -2.79 -15.64 4.19
N GLY A 24 -1.66 -15.12 3.72
CA GLY A 24 -0.34 -15.38 4.29
C GLY A 24 -0.22 -14.91 5.74
N SER A 25 -0.80 -13.75 6.06
CA SER A 25 -0.82 -13.25 7.43
C SER A 25 -1.65 -14.13 8.37
N ASN A 26 -2.81 -14.63 7.93
CA ASN A 26 -3.60 -15.57 8.73
C ASN A 26 -2.85 -16.89 8.96
N ILE A 27 -2.15 -17.41 7.94
CA ILE A 27 -1.30 -18.61 8.08
C ILE A 27 -0.17 -18.35 9.08
N LEU A 28 0.49 -17.20 9.00
CA LEU A 28 1.56 -16.84 9.91
C LEU A 28 1.05 -16.77 11.34
N LEU A 29 -0.14 -16.20 11.55
CA LEU A 29 -0.79 -16.10 12.85
C LEU A 29 -1.13 -17.49 13.43
N ASP A 30 -1.68 -18.38 12.61
CA ASP A 30 -2.00 -19.75 13.01
C ASP A 30 -0.73 -20.58 13.31
N LYS A 31 0.39 -20.26 12.65
CA LYS A 31 1.70 -20.89 12.89
C LYS A 31 2.36 -20.37 14.17
N VAL A 32 2.23 -19.08 14.48
CA VAL A 32 2.78 -18.45 15.70
C VAL A 32 1.94 -18.77 16.93
N PHE A 33 0.61 -18.84 16.79
CA PHE A 33 -0.33 -19.15 17.88
C PHE A 33 -1.11 -20.44 17.58
N PRO A 34 -0.48 -21.63 17.70
CA PRO A 34 -1.16 -22.89 17.46
C PRO A 34 -2.30 -23.06 18.47
N THR A 35 -3.53 -23.09 17.95
CA THR A 35 -4.77 -23.31 18.72
C THR A 35 -5.14 -24.79 18.82
N LYS A 36 -4.39 -25.69 18.15
CA LYS A 36 -4.60 -27.16 18.18
C LYS A 36 -3.52 -27.87 19.00
N LYS A 37 -3.91 -28.93 19.73
CA LYS A 37 -3.04 -29.81 20.56
C LYS A 37 -2.36 -29.15 21.77
N ARG A 38 -3.08 -28.34 22.55
CA ARG A 38 -2.60 -27.74 23.81
C ARG A 38 -3.67 -27.83 24.91
N PRO A 39 -3.33 -27.74 26.20
CA PRO A 39 -4.30 -27.69 27.28
C PRO A 39 -5.28 -26.52 27.10
N ALA A 40 -6.55 -26.73 27.47
CA ALA A 40 -7.67 -25.80 27.18
C ALA A 40 -7.41 -24.35 27.64
N HIS A 41 -6.66 -24.15 28.73
CA HIS A 41 -6.32 -22.81 29.23
C HIS A 41 -5.43 -22.01 28.25
N ILE A 42 -4.52 -22.67 27.53
CA ILE A 42 -3.64 -22.02 26.55
C ILE A 42 -4.41 -21.73 25.26
N ILE A 43 -5.32 -22.62 24.87
CA ILE A 43 -6.18 -22.43 23.69
C ILE A 43 -7.06 -21.19 23.87
N ALA A 44 -7.71 -21.03 25.02
CA ALA A 44 -8.56 -19.88 25.30
C ALA A 44 -7.79 -18.55 25.25
N ARG A 45 -6.54 -18.53 25.76
CA ARG A 45 -5.68 -17.35 25.70
C ARG A 45 -5.26 -17.03 24.26
N ASN A 46 -4.81 -18.02 23.50
CA ASN A 46 -4.36 -17.83 22.12
C ASN A 46 -5.51 -17.43 21.19
N LEU A 47 -6.72 -17.97 21.42
CA LEU A 47 -7.91 -17.62 20.63
C LEU A 47 -8.33 -16.15 20.87
N ARG A 48 -8.23 -15.66 22.10
CA ARG A 48 -8.52 -14.26 22.42
C ARG A 48 -7.57 -13.32 21.67
N VAL A 49 -6.27 -13.64 21.65
CA VAL A 49 -5.25 -12.87 20.93
C VAL A 49 -5.46 -12.94 19.42
N ALA A 50 -5.71 -14.13 18.86
CA ALA A 50 -5.94 -14.32 17.43
C ALA A 50 -7.19 -13.55 16.94
N ASN A 51 -8.27 -13.55 17.73
CA ASN A 51 -9.48 -12.78 17.41
C ASN A 51 -9.26 -11.26 17.46
N THR A 52 -8.36 -10.76 18.31
CA THR A 52 -8.02 -9.34 18.37
C THR A 52 -7.11 -8.90 17.20
N ILE A 53 -6.20 -9.76 16.75
CA ILE A 53 -5.24 -9.41 15.68
C ILE A 53 -5.87 -9.54 14.28
N ARG A 54 -6.83 -10.45 14.09
CA ARG A 54 -7.52 -10.66 12.81
C ARG A 54 -8.11 -9.37 12.19
N PRO A 55 -8.81 -8.49 12.93
CA PRO A 55 -9.27 -7.21 12.39
C PRO A 55 -8.12 -6.27 12.00
N TRP A 56 -7.00 -6.28 12.74
CA TRP A 56 -5.81 -5.50 12.38
C TRP A 56 -5.16 -5.98 11.09
N LEU A 57 -5.10 -7.29 10.87
CA LEU A 57 -4.58 -7.86 9.62
C LEU A 57 -5.38 -7.42 8.39
N PHE A 58 -6.71 -7.27 8.55
CA PHE A 58 -7.56 -6.71 7.51
C PHE A 58 -7.33 -5.21 7.32
N LEU A 59 -7.18 -4.47 8.41
CA LEU A 59 -6.90 -3.02 8.36
C LEU A 59 -5.61 -2.74 7.59
N VAL A 60 -4.54 -3.52 7.81
CA VAL A 60 -3.24 -3.29 7.18
C VAL A 60 -3.30 -3.46 5.66
N SER A 61 -4.01 -4.47 5.13
CA SER A 61 -4.11 -4.64 3.68
C SER A 61 -4.84 -3.48 3.01
N ALA A 62 -5.88 -2.94 3.66
CA ALA A 62 -6.61 -1.76 3.19
C ALA A 62 -5.77 -0.49 3.29
N VAL A 63 -5.10 -0.27 4.43
CA VAL A 63 -4.22 0.89 4.65
C VAL A 63 -3.04 0.86 3.68
N LEU A 64 -2.48 -0.30 3.38
CA LEU A 64 -1.39 -0.44 2.41
C LEU A 64 -1.81 0.06 1.03
N LEU A 65 -2.96 -0.41 0.51
CA LEU A 65 -3.50 0.09 -0.76
C LEU A 65 -3.78 1.60 -0.71
N LEU A 66 -4.37 2.08 0.37
CA LEU A 66 -4.65 3.51 0.58
C LEU A 66 -3.34 4.33 0.56
N THR A 67 -2.30 3.85 1.24
CA THR A 67 -0.99 4.48 1.26
C THR A 67 -0.40 4.50 -0.12
N PHE A 68 -0.40 3.41 -0.89
CA PHE A 68 0.08 3.44 -2.28
C PHE A 68 -0.72 4.40 -3.16
N TYR A 69 -2.04 4.44 -2.98
CA TYR A 69 -2.93 5.32 -3.72
C TYR A 69 -2.65 6.81 -3.45
N LEU A 70 -2.37 7.20 -2.20
CA LEU A 70 -2.06 8.59 -1.85
C LEU A 70 -0.58 8.95 -2.03
N PHE A 71 0.33 8.05 -1.71
CA PHE A 71 1.76 8.34 -1.67
C PHE A 71 2.31 8.56 -3.08
N TYR A 72 1.91 7.75 -4.06
CA TYR A 72 2.34 7.89 -5.45
C TYR A 72 2.03 9.30 -6.03
N PRO A 73 0.79 9.81 -6.01
CA PRO A 73 0.49 11.14 -6.54
C PRO A 73 1.13 12.25 -5.70
N VAL A 74 1.32 12.07 -4.40
CA VAL A 74 2.01 13.07 -3.56
C VAL A 74 3.48 13.20 -3.97
N VAL A 75 4.18 12.08 -4.14
CA VAL A 75 5.59 12.10 -4.59
C VAL A 75 5.68 12.67 -6.01
N ASP A 76 4.77 12.30 -6.90
CA ASP A 76 4.73 12.82 -8.26
C ASP A 76 4.43 14.32 -8.29
N SER A 77 3.51 14.80 -7.44
CA SER A 77 3.21 16.23 -7.31
C SER A 77 4.38 17.01 -6.71
N ILE A 78 5.07 16.45 -5.71
CA ILE A 78 6.26 17.06 -5.13
C ILE A 78 7.35 17.16 -6.21
N ARG A 79 7.58 16.10 -6.97
CA ARG A 79 8.53 16.11 -8.09
C ARG A 79 8.13 17.17 -9.11
N LEU A 80 6.89 17.17 -9.59
CA LEU A 80 6.38 18.17 -10.55
C LEU A 80 6.53 19.60 -10.01
N SER A 81 6.34 19.83 -8.71
CA SER A 81 6.49 21.16 -8.11
C SER A 81 7.94 21.67 -8.11
N PHE A 82 8.94 20.80 -8.27
CA PHE A 82 10.35 21.17 -8.38
C PHE A 82 10.82 21.34 -9.84
N PHE A 83 10.02 20.94 -10.84
CA PHE A 83 10.31 21.11 -12.28
C PHE A 83 9.42 22.21 -12.88
N ASP A 84 9.91 22.94 -13.89
CA ASP A 84 9.10 23.97 -14.58
C ASP A 84 7.91 23.34 -15.33
N ARG A 85 6.93 24.15 -15.77
CA ARG A 85 5.67 23.75 -16.42
C ARG A 85 5.80 22.83 -17.65
N THR A 86 7.02 22.59 -18.13
CA THR A 86 7.35 21.75 -19.30
C THR A 86 8.04 20.43 -18.93
N GLY A 87 8.49 20.25 -17.68
CA GLY A 87 9.05 18.99 -17.18
C GLY A 87 10.51 18.68 -17.55
N ASP A 88 11.18 19.51 -18.36
CA ASP A 88 12.52 19.24 -18.90
C ASP A 88 13.66 20.07 -18.28
N GLU A 89 13.40 21.16 -17.56
CA GLU A 89 14.44 21.98 -16.89
C GLU A 89 14.11 22.27 -15.42
N PHE A 90 15.16 22.27 -14.57
CA PHE A 90 15.09 22.77 -13.19
C PHE A 90 14.88 24.29 -13.23
N VAL A 91 13.92 24.81 -12.47
CA VAL A 91 13.69 26.26 -12.38
C VAL A 91 14.86 26.90 -11.63
N GLU A 92 15.80 27.49 -12.36
CA GLU A 92 16.72 28.47 -11.77
C GLU A 92 15.92 29.68 -11.27
N PRO A 93 16.10 30.11 -10.01
CA PRO A 93 15.42 31.28 -9.51
C PRO A 93 16.08 32.51 -10.12
N PHE A 94 15.25 33.45 -10.59
CA PHE A 94 15.63 34.82 -10.91
C PHE A 94 16.22 35.07 -12.30
N LYS A 95 15.33 35.14 -13.30
CA LYS A 95 15.51 36.03 -14.45
C LYS A 95 14.41 37.09 -14.46
N LEU A 96 14.43 37.97 -13.46
CA LEU A 96 13.80 39.28 -13.56
C LEU A 96 14.61 40.10 -14.57
N ARG A 97 14.31 39.92 -15.87
CA ARG A 97 14.72 40.89 -16.88
C ARG A 97 13.72 42.05 -16.83
N VAL A 98 13.97 42.97 -15.89
CA VAL A 98 13.55 44.35 -16.04
C VAL A 98 14.43 44.96 -17.14
N VAL A 99 13.94 44.97 -18.38
CA VAL A 99 14.41 45.82 -19.49
C VAL A 99 13.14 46.03 -20.34
N VAL A 100 12.32 47.05 -20.06
CA VAL A 100 12.47 48.47 -20.43
C VAL A 100 12.45 48.65 -21.96
N TRP A 101 11.28 49.15 -22.41
CA TRP A 101 10.82 49.58 -23.74
C TRP A 101 10.57 48.50 -24.80
#